data_AF-V2XMS6-F1
#
_entry.id   AF-V2XMS6-F1
#
_cell.length_a   1.000
_cell.length_b   1.000
_cell.length_c   1.000
_cell.angle_alpha   90.00
_cell.angle_beta   90.00
_cell.angle_gamma   90.00
#
_symmetry.space_group_name_H-M   'P 1'
#
loop_
_entity.id
_entity.type
_entity.pdbx_description
1 polymer ?
#
loop_
_entity_poly.entity_id
_entity_poly.type
_entity_poly.pdbx_seq_one_letter_code
_entity_poly.pdbx_strand_id
1 'polypeptide(L)'
;MAEAVRVVFWACGRVRTADEEENGSYIEEILTRQKQLGLDREMVGYLGGVLLEGGSETTTSFLRYLVMALASFPDIQRKAQAEIDRVVGQERIPSLADVKDLPYMRALIKEVYFS
;
A
#
# COMPACT_ATOMS: atom_id res chain seq x y z
N MET A 1 -11.43 -5.22 -19.65
CA MET A 1 -10.17 -5.10 -18.87
C MET A 1 -9.28 -3.96 -19.37
N ALA A 2 -8.91 -3.91 -20.65
CA ALA A 2 -8.06 -2.84 -21.20
C ALA A 2 -8.61 -1.40 -21.03
N GLU A 3 -9.93 -1.21 -21.04
CA GLU A 3 -10.52 0.13 -20.83
C GLU A 3 -10.50 0.59 -19.36
N ALA A 4 -10.62 -0.32 -18.39
CA ALA A 4 -10.55 0.03 -16.97
C ALA A 4 -9.14 0.51 -16.59
N VAL A 5 -8.10 -0.15 -17.12
CA VAL A 5 -6.70 0.28 -16.98
C VAL A 5 -6.49 1.66 -17.60
N ARG A 6 -7.07 1.91 -18.80
CA ARG A 6 -6.99 3.22 -19.45
C ARG A 6 -7.63 4.33 -18.64
N VAL A 7 -8.81 4.12 -18.04
CA VAL A 7 -9.52 5.14 -17.28
C VAL A 7 -8.80 5.48 -15.97
N VAL A 8 -8.31 4.49 -15.24
CA VAL A 8 -7.56 4.70 -13.99
C VAL A 8 -6.23 5.40 -14.28
N PHE A 9 -5.51 5.00 -15.34
CA PHE A 9 -4.24 5.61 -15.71
C PHE A 9 -4.40 7.01 -16.33
N TRP A 10 -5.49 7.27 -17.07
CA TRP A 10 -5.82 8.59 -17.62
C TRP A 10 -6.27 9.57 -16.53
N ALA A 11 -7.04 9.11 -15.54
CA ALA A 11 -7.42 9.93 -14.38
C ALA A 11 -6.22 10.21 -13.46
N CYS A 12 -5.40 9.21 -13.14
CA CYS A 12 -4.21 9.37 -12.31
C CYS A 12 -3.07 10.14 -13.01
N GLY A 13 -3.03 10.09 -14.34
CA GLY A 13 -2.10 10.88 -15.16
C GLY A 13 -2.45 12.37 -15.23
N ARG A 14 -3.73 12.75 -15.12
CA ARG A 14 -4.18 14.15 -15.20
C ARG A 14 -4.17 14.89 -13.86
N VAL A 15 -4.30 14.17 -12.74
CA VAL A 15 -4.23 14.77 -11.39
C VAL A 15 -2.85 15.34 -11.06
N ARG A 16 -1.79 14.96 -11.80
CA ARG A 16 -0.40 15.37 -11.51
C ARG A 16 0.15 16.55 -12.31
N THR A 17 -0.55 17.06 -13.33
CA THR A 17 -0.07 18.23 -14.07
C THR A 17 -0.37 19.57 -13.39
N ALA A 18 -0.94 19.57 -12.18
CA ALA A 18 -1.29 20.79 -11.43
C ALA A 18 -0.37 21.08 -10.23
N ASP A 19 0.31 20.07 -9.67
CA ASP A 19 1.30 20.22 -8.60
C ASP A 19 2.63 19.65 -9.11
N GLU A 20 3.66 20.49 -9.22
CA GLU A 20 5.03 20.13 -9.62
C GLU A 20 5.79 19.35 -8.52
N GLU A 21 5.09 18.63 -7.64
CA GLU A 21 5.73 17.77 -6.64
C GLU A 21 5.97 16.37 -7.21
N GLU A 22 7.25 16.04 -7.39
CA GLU A 22 7.70 14.67 -7.63
C GLU A 22 7.21 13.79 -6.48
N ASN A 23 6.38 12.79 -6.76
CA ASN A 23 5.76 11.97 -5.72
C ASN A 23 6.55 10.68 -5.43
N GLY A 24 7.62 10.42 -6.20
CA GLY A 24 8.51 9.28 -6.01
C GLY A 24 7.83 7.94 -6.22
N SER A 25 6.67 7.92 -6.90
CA SER A 25 5.96 6.67 -7.18
C SER A 25 6.74 5.79 -8.15
N TYR A 26 6.58 4.48 -8.04
CA TYR A 26 7.20 3.51 -8.95
C TYR A 26 6.94 3.83 -10.43
N ILE A 27 5.72 4.26 -10.77
CA ILE A 27 5.35 4.62 -12.15
C ILE A 27 6.09 5.86 -12.62
N GLU A 28 6.26 6.86 -11.75
CA GLU A 28 7.05 8.05 -12.06
C GLU A 28 8.52 7.67 -12.28
N GLU A 29 9.11 6.85 -11.41
CA GLU A 29 10.50 6.40 -11.56
C GLU A 29 10.72 5.66 -12.90
N ILE A 30 9.79 4.77 -13.27
CA ILE A 30 9.84 4.07 -14.55
C ILE A 30 9.73 5.01 -15.74
N LEU A 31 8.83 5.99 -15.68
CA LEU A 31 8.65 6.97 -16.76
C LEU A 31 9.91 7.84 -16.92
N THR A 32 10.50 8.29 -15.80
CA THR A 32 11.73 9.09 -15.80
C THR A 32 12.92 8.30 -16.35
N ARG A 33 13.03 7.01 -16.00
CA ARG A 33 14.15 6.15 -16.42
C ARG A 33 13.86 5.34 -17.69
N GLN A 34 12.73 5.56 -18.35
CA GLN A 34 12.25 4.75 -19.48
C GLN A 34 13.32 4.55 -20.56
N LYS A 35 13.99 5.64 -20.98
CA LYS A 35 15.03 5.60 -22.01
C LYS A 35 16.28 4.83 -21.57
N GLN A 36 16.67 4.94 -20.30
CA GLN A 36 17.83 4.24 -19.75
C GLN A 36 17.57 2.73 -19.62
N LEU A 37 16.31 2.36 -19.33
CA LEU A 37 15.87 0.99 -19.19
C LEU A 37 15.48 0.32 -20.52
N GLY A 38 15.49 1.06 -21.63
CA GLY A 38 15.12 0.55 -22.95
C GLY A 38 13.65 0.13 -23.07
N LEU A 39 12.76 0.74 -22.27
CA LEU A 39 11.35 0.35 -22.19
C LEU A 39 10.51 1.07 -23.23
N ASP A 40 9.69 0.33 -23.97
CA ASP A 40 8.64 0.92 -24.80
C ASP A 40 7.41 1.30 -23.95
N ARG A 41 6.46 2.00 -24.56
CA ARG A 41 5.24 2.46 -23.88
C ARG A 41 4.36 1.30 -23.41
N GLU A 42 4.33 0.19 -24.14
CA GLU A 42 3.50 -0.96 -23.80
C GLU A 42 4.08 -1.69 -22.60
N MET A 43 5.40 -1.87 -22.54
CA MET A 43 6.13 -2.42 -21.41
C MET A 43 5.89 -1.59 -20.14
N VAL A 44 5.96 -0.25 -20.23
CA VAL A 44 5.65 0.63 -19.08
C VAL A 44 4.21 0.44 -18.61
N GLY A 45 3.25 0.37 -19.54
CA GLY A 45 1.85 0.11 -19.21
C GLY A 45 1.64 -1.26 -18.57
N TYR A 46 2.32 -2.29 -19.08
CA TYR A 46 2.29 -3.64 -18.56
C TYR A 46 2.86 -3.73 -17.14
N LEU A 47 4.04 -3.13 -16.90
CA LEU A 47 4.68 -3.08 -15.58
C LEU A 47 3.78 -2.41 -14.54
N GLY A 48 3.15 -1.29 -14.91
CA GLY A 48 2.21 -0.63 -14.02
C GLY A 48 0.96 -1.45 -13.74
N GLY A 49 0.43 -2.14 -14.75
CA GLY A 49 -0.72 -3.04 -14.60
C GLY A 49 -0.43 -4.20 -13.65
N VAL A 50 0.69 -4.90 -13.85
CA VAL A 50 1.09 -6.04 -13.01
C VAL A 50 1.32 -5.62 -11.56
N LEU A 51 1.96 -4.47 -11.32
CA LEU A 51 2.17 -3.98 -9.96
C LEU A 51 0.84 -3.69 -9.24
N LEU A 52 -0.09 -3.03 -9.94
CA LEU A 52 -1.40 -2.71 -9.37
C LEU A 52 -2.20 -3.97 -9.06
N GLU A 53 -2.24 -4.92 -10.00
CA GLU A 53 -2.98 -6.17 -9.84
C GLU A 53 -2.39 -7.01 -8.69
N GLY A 54 -1.07 -7.20 -8.67
CA GLY A 54 -0.38 -7.97 -7.63
C GLY A 54 -0.52 -7.36 -6.22
N GLY A 55 -0.52 -6.03 -6.12
CA GLY A 55 -0.67 -5.33 -4.84
C GLY A 55 -2.12 -5.21 -4.36
N SER A 56 -3.09 -5.10 -5.27
CA SER A 56 -4.49 -4.83 -4.93
C SER A 56 -5.18 -6.04 -4.31
N GLU A 57 -5.11 -7.21 -4.96
CA GLU A 57 -5.84 -8.40 -4.53
C GLU A 57 -5.29 -8.97 -3.21
N THR A 58 -3.96 -9.04 -3.10
CA THR A 58 -3.25 -9.57 -1.93
C THR A 58 -3.51 -8.70 -0.69
N THR A 59 -3.36 -7.37 -0.81
CA THR A 59 -3.60 -6.44 0.30
C THR A 59 -5.07 -6.44 0.72
N THR A 60 -6.00 -6.47 -0.25
CA THR A 60 -7.44 -6.50 0.05
C THR A 60 -7.81 -7.77 0.82
N SER A 61 -7.31 -8.93 0.39
CA SER A 61 -7.57 -10.21 1.04
C SER A 61 -7.00 -10.23 2.46
N PHE A 62 -5.75 -9.81 2.63
CA PHE A 62 -5.13 -9.69 3.95
C PHE A 62 -5.93 -8.78 4.90
N LEU A 63 -6.31 -7.58 4.46
CA LEU A 63 -7.07 -6.64 5.29
C LEU A 63 -8.44 -7.20 5.69
N ARG A 64 -9.11 -7.95 4.81
CA ARG A 64 -10.37 -8.64 5.14
C ARG A 64 -10.17 -9.65 6.27
N TYR A 65 -9.14 -10.50 6.17
CA TYR A 65 -8.83 -11.47 7.23
C TYR A 65 -8.42 -10.79 8.53
N LEU A 66 -7.62 -9.72 8.46
CA LEU A 66 -7.21 -8.94 9.63
C LEU A 66 -8.42 -8.39 10.38
N VAL A 67 -9.36 -7.74 9.68
CA VAL A 67 -10.58 -7.20 10.32
C VAL A 67 -11.43 -8.32 10.91
N MET A 68 -11.58 -9.44 10.20
CA MET A 68 -12.33 -10.60 10.69
C MET A 68 -11.70 -11.21 11.95
N ALA A 69 -10.37 -11.35 11.98
CA ALA A 69 -9.65 -11.85 13.14
C ALA A 69 -9.79 -10.91 14.34
N LEU A 70 -9.60 -9.60 14.15
CA LEU A 70 -9.75 -8.62 15.23
C LEU A 70 -11.17 -8.58 15.78
N ALA A 71 -12.19 -8.71 14.92
CA ALA A 71 -13.59 -8.78 15.34
C ALA A 71 -13.91 -10.07 16.12
N SER A 72 -13.27 -11.19 15.75
CA SER A 72 -13.46 -12.49 16.40
C SER A 72 -12.69 -12.64 17.71
N PHE A 73 -11.60 -11.86 17.88
CA PHE A 73 -10.75 -11.88 19.07
C PHE A 73 -10.60 -10.49 19.72
N PRO A 74 -11.63 -9.97 20.41
CA PRO A 74 -11.60 -8.64 21.01
C PRO A 74 -10.47 -8.40 22.01
N ASP A 75 -10.02 -9.44 22.73
CA ASP A 75 -8.89 -9.34 23.65
C ASP A 75 -7.56 -9.07 22.94
N ILE A 76 -7.38 -9.67 21.76
CA ILE A 76 -6.20 -9.46 20.91
C ILE A 76 -6.25 -8.05 20.31
N GLN A 77 -7.43 -7.62 19.84
CA GLN A 77 -7.64 -6.25 19.37
C GLN A 77 -7.30 -5.21 20.44
N ARG A 78 -7.76 -5.39 21.67
CA ARG A 78 -7.43 -4.49 22.80
C ARG A 78 -5.94 -4.41 23.07
N LYS A 79 -5.21 -5.53 23.01
CA LYS A 79 -3.76 -5.56 23.19
C LYS A 79 -3.03 -4.82 22.07
N ALA A 80 -3.45 -5.01 20.82
CA ALA A 80 -2.88 -4.30 19.68
C ALA A 80 -3.11 -2.79 19.78
N GLN A 81 -4.34 -2.38 20.13
CA GLN A 81 -4.66 -0.97 20.34
C GLN A 81 -3.84 -0.34 21.47
N ALA A 82 -3.68 -1.04 22.59
CA ALA A 82 -2.88 -0.54 23.71
C ALA A 82 -1.40 -0.35 23.36
N GLU A 83 -0.83 -1.19 22.48
CA GLU A 83 0.54 -0.98 21.98
C GLU A 83 0.62 0.27 21.09
N ILE A 84 -0.34 0.45 20.18
CA ILE A 84 -0.41 1.62 19.30
C ILE A 84 -0.56 2.90 20.12
N ASP A 85 -1.49 2.92 21.07
CA ASP A 85 -1.74 4.09 21.92
C ASP A 85 -0.51 4.47 22.74
N ARG A 86 0.28 3.47 23.19
CA ARG A 86 1.53 3.71 23.94
C ARG A 86 2.64 4.30 23.07
N VAL A 87 2.77 3.86 21.82
CA VAL A 87 3.90 4.22 20.94
C VAL A 87 3.60 5.47 20.13
N VAL A 88 2.40 5.55 19.56
CA VAL A 88 1.99 6.64 18.67
C VAL A 88 1.35 7.78 19.46
N GLY A 89 0.61 7.46 20.52
CA GLY A 89 -0.25 8.41 21.22
C GLY A 89 -1.56 8.67 20.47
N GLN A 90 -2.38 9.58 20.98
CA GLN A 90 -3.68 9.94 20.40
C GLN A 90 -3.68 11.23 19.57
N GLU A 91 -2.56 11.96 19.57
CA GLU A 91 -2.47 13.29 18.95
C GLU A 91 -2.04 13.26 17.48
N ARG A 92 -1.54 12.12 16.99
CA ARG A 92 -0.99 11.98 15.64
C ARG A 92 -1.34 10.64 15.02
N ILE A 93 -1.32 10.60 13.69
CA ILE A 93 -1.39 9.36 12.93
C ILE A 93 -0.04 8.60 12.98
N PRO A 94 -0.05 7.26 12.86
CA PRO A 94 1.18 6.47 12.81
C PRO A 94 2.06 6.83 11.59
N SER A 95 3.37 6.72 11.77
CA SER A 95 4.38 6.91 10.73
C SER A 95 5.25 5.66 10.56
N LEU A 96 6.02 5.58 9.46
CA LEU A 96 6.94 4.46 9.23
C LEU A 96 8.02 4.34 10.31
N ALA A 97 8.36 5.44 10.99
CA ALA A 97 9.36 5.44 12.05
C ALA A 97 8.90 4.67 13.31
N ASP A 98 7.59 4.57 13.53
CA ASP A 98 6.98 3.93 14.69
C ASP A 98 6.97 2.40 14.58
N VAL A 99 7.08 1.86 13.37
CA VAL A 99 6.94 0.41 13.09
C VAL A 99 7.92 -0.44 13.90
N LYS A 100 9.13 0.08 14.15
CA LYS A 100 10.15 -0.62 14.95
C LYS A 100 9.73 -0.82 16.42
N ASP A 101 8.90 0.08 16.93
CA ASP A 101 8.44 0.13 18.32
C ASP A 101 7.07 -0.56 18.51
N LEU A 102 6.51 -1.15 17.46
CA LEU A 102 5.24 -1.91 17.44
C LEU A 102 5.47 -3.43 17.25
N PRO A 103 6.20 -4.12 18.15
CA PRO A 103 6.52 -5.53 17.97
C PRO A 103 5.29 -6.45 18.02
N TYR A 104 4.29 -6.14 18.84
CA TYR A 104 3.07 -6.96 18.93
C TYR A 104 2.23 -6.82 17.66
N MET A 105 2.03 -5.60 17.15
CA MET A 105 1.32 -5.38 15.90
C MET A 105 2.02 -6.07 14.72
N ARG A 106 3.37 -6.03 14.69
CA ARG A 106 4.15 -6.76 13.68
C ARG A 106 4.00 -8.27 13.78
N ALA A 107 3.95 -8.83 14.99
CA ALA A 107 3.68 -10.24 15.19
C ALA A 107 2.27 -10.60 14.72
N LEU A 108 1.26 -9.81 15.07
CA LEU A 108 -0.13 -10.01 14.67
C LEU A 108 -0.31 -10.01 13.15
N ILE A 109 0.32 -9.06 12.44
CA ILE A 109 0.31 -9.02 10.97
C ILE A 109 0.88 -10.32 10.38
N LYS A 110 1.97 -10.83 10.94
CA LYS A 110 2.57 -12.09 10.48
C LYS A 110 1.63 -13.28 10.72
N GLU A 111 1.06 -13.39 11.91
CA GLU A 111 0.13 -14.50 12.24
C GLU A 111 -1.10 -14.49 11.32
N VAL A 112 -1.66 -13.32 11.02
CA VAL A 112 -2.80 -13.19 10.10
C VAL A 112 -2.40 -13.51 8.66
N TYR A 113 -1.19 -13.15 8.25
CA TYR A 113 -0.69 -13.47 6.91
C TYR A 113 -0.43 -14.98 6.72
N PHE A 114 -0.12 -15.70 7.80
CA PHE A 114 0.20 -17.13 7.79
C PHE A 114 -0.93 -18.05 8.32
N SER A 115 -2.10 -17.51 8.67
CA SER A 115 -3.31 -18.28 9.04
C SER A 115 -4.07 -18.74 7.81
#